data_AF-A0A8D8FPW2-F1
#
_entry.id   AF-A0A8D8FPW2-F1
#
_cell.length_a   1.000
_cell.length_b   1.000
_cell.length_c   1.000
_cell.angle_alpha   90.00
_cell.angle_beta   90.00
_cell.angle_gamma   90.00
#
_symmetry.space_group_name_H-M   'P 1'
#
loop_
_entity.id
_entity.type
_entity.pdbx_description
1 polymer ?
#
loop_
_entity_poly.entity_id
_entity_poly.type
_entity_poly.pdbx_seq_one_letter_code
_entity_poly.pdbx_strand_id
1 'polypeptide(L)'
;MRKFAKYWRDSASLLILARDGNRVASKNNFNYKVLVFKRTEKTAFMPNSIVFPGGAVDKQDAILSWTDFFAKQGISKERLAGLTQVGGTRPFIFENDDPNTLDRNVSLRITALREAFEELGVLLGHKQSEAGSSASGFSKAVGGFDIEKWQKQVHDGEKQFVELCEELKIVPDLLNMYEWSAWLTPAMFRKRRFETAFYLVALDEQPEVRSEPHEVAEHFWDTPSGL
;
A
#
# COMPACT_ATOMS: atom_id res chain seq x y z
N MET A 1 0.90 20.94 -25.25
CA MET A 1 -0.37 20.76 -24.52
C MET A 1 -0.23 21.51 -23.20
N ARG A 2 -1.01 22.56 -22.92
CA ARG A 2 -0.93 23.25 -21.61
C ARG A 2 -1.31 22.21 -20.53
N LYS A 3 -0.40 21.88 -19.60
CA LYS A 3 -0.76 21.11 -18.40
C LYS A 3 -1.88 21.90 -17.72
N PHE A 4 -3.12 21.41 -17.82
CA PHE A 4 -4.21 21.96 -17.01
C PHE A 4 -3.77 21.88 -15.55
N ALA A 5 -4.04 22.92 -14.76
CA ALA A 5 -3.73 22.86 -13.33
C ALA A 5 -4.37 21.60 -12.73
N LYS A 6 -3.57 20.76 -12.09
CA LYS A 6 -4.03 19.52 -11.45
C LYS A 6 -4.81 19.90 -10.20
N TYR A 7 -6.13 19.65 -10.21
CA TYR A 7 -7.03 20.00 -9.10
C TYR A 7 -7.35 18.81 -8.19
N TRP A 8 -6.47 17.82 -8.13
CA TRP A 8 -6.59 16.63 -7.31
C TRP A 8 -5.21 16.20 -6.80
N ARG A 9 -5.20 15.40 -5.74
CA ARG A 9 -3.98 14.79 -5.19
C ARG A 9 -3.88 13.34 -5.67
N ASP A 10 -2.67 12.87 -5.89
CA ASP A 10 -2.45 11.45 -6.14
C ASP A 10 -2.40 10.70 -4.82
N SER A 11 -2.90 9.48 -4.83
CA SER A 11 -2.98 8.60 -3.67
C SER A 11 -2.89 7.14 -4.10
N ALA A 12 -2.63 6.27 -3.13
CA ALA A 12 -2.70 4.84 -3.32
C ALA A 12 -3.36 4.17 -2.12
N SER A 13 -4.08 3.07 -2.38
CA SER A 13 -4.76 2.29 -1.35
C SER A 13 -4.50 0.81 -1.53
N LEU A 14 -4.43 0.08 -0.41
CA LEU A 14 -4.10 -1.33 -0.37
C LEU A 14 -5.26 -2.16 0.20
N LEU A 15 -5.83 -3.03 -0.62
CA LEU A 15 -6.75 -4.05 -0.19
C LEU A 15 -5.95 -5.25 0.32
N ILE A 16 -5.99 -5.48 1.63
CA ILE A 16 -5.29 -6.59 2.28
C ILE A 16 -6.30 -7.71 2.53
N LEU A 17 -6.15 -8.81 1.80
CA LEU A 17 -6.95 -10.02 1.95
C LEU A 17 -6.16 -11.04 2.77
N ALA A 18 -6.82 -11.77 3.66
CA ALA A 18 -6.21 -12.87 4.39
C ALA A 18 -7.16 -14.06 4.45
N ARG A 19 -6.62 -15.29 4.41
CA ARG A 19 -7.41 -16.51 4.56
C ARG A 19 -8.20 -16.48 5.88
N ASP A 20 -9.47 -16.87 5.83
CA ASP A 20 -10.35 -16.89 6.99
C ASP A 20 -10.20 -18.17 7.85
N GLY A 21 -8.97 -18.66 8.07
CA GLY A 21 -8.63 -19.86 8.86
C GLY A 21 -9.20 -21.20 8.34
N ASN A 22 -10.29 -21.17 7.57
CA ASN A 22 -11.03 -22.25 6.96
C ASN A 22 -10.60 -22.33 5.49
N ARG A 23 -10.08 -23.50 5.09
CA ARG A 23 -9.69 -23.77 3.69
C ARG A 23 -10.88 -23.89 2.75
N VAL A 24 -12.07 -24.11 3.30
CA VAL A 24 -13.34 -24.20 2.58
C VAL A 24 -14.08 -22.88 2.74
N ALA A 25 -14.66 -22.38 1.66
CA ALA A 25 -15.48 -21.17 1.70
C ALA A 25 -16.57 -21.30 2.78
N SER A 26 -16.72 -20.25 3.59
CA SER A 26 -17.82 -20.15 4.55
C SER A 26 -19.16 -20.18 3.83
N LYS A 27 -20.28 -20.26 4.58
CA LYS A 27 -21.65 -20.25 4.03
C LYS A 27 -21.93 -19.10 3.04
N ASN A 28 -21.10 -18.04 3.04
CA ASN A 28 -21.23 -16.87 2.18
C ASN A 28 -20.33 -16.90 0.93
N ASN A 29 -19.77 -18.06 0.54
CA ASN A 29 -18.88 -18.25 -0.63
C ASN A 29 -17.49 -17.58 -0.56
N PHE A 30 -17.08 -17.05 0.60
CA PHE A 30 -15.75 -16.47 0.78
C PHE A 30 -14.89 -17.34 1.72
N ASN A 31 -13.64 -17.60 1.33
CA ASN A 31 -12.61 -18.26 2.15
C ASN A 31 -11.52 -17.27 2.61
N TYR A 32 -11.81 -15.98 2.51
CA TYR A 32 -10.93 -14.87 2.89
C TYR A 32 -11.74 -13.77 3.57
N LYS A 33 -11.03 -12.96 4.35
CA LYS A 33 -11.50 -11.70 4.93
C LYS A 33 -10.66 -10.55 4.37
N VAL A 34 -11.23 -9.36 4.44
CA VAL A 34 -10.65 -8.12 3.96
C VAL A 34 -10.42 -7.24 5.19
N LEU A 35 -9.20 -6.68 5.31
CA LEU A 35 -8.90 -5.69 6.33
C LEU A 35 -9.42 -4.32 5.89
N VAL A 36 -10.20 -3.72 6.75
CA VAL A 36 -10.66 -2.34 6.63
C VAL A 36 -10.60 -1.67 7.99
N PHE A 37 -10.74 -0.36 8.00
CA PHE A 37 -10.87 0.38 9.23
C PHE A 37 -11.88 1.52 9.09
N LYS A 38 -12.42 1.93 10.24
CA LYS A 38 -13.26 3.10 10.35
C LYS A 38 -12.42 4.31 10.71
N ARG A 39 -12.52 5.35 9.89
CA ARG A 39 -11.82 6.62 10.12
C ARG A 39 -12.34 7.33 11.37
N THR A 40 -11.46 8.00 12.11
CA THR A 40 -11.87 8.85 13.24
C THR A 40 -12.79 9.99 12.80
N GLU A 41 -13.65 10.44 13.72
CA GLU A 41 -14.55 11.59 13.50
C GLU A 41 -13.80 12.89 13.18
N LYS A 42 -12.55 12.99 13.63
CA LYS A 42 -11.69 14.16 13.46
C LYS A 42 -11.04 14.23 12.08
N THR A 43 -11.21 13.20 11.23
CA THR A 43 -10.66 13.25 9.87
C THR A 43 -11.34 14.35 9.04
N ALA A 44 -10.54 15.15 8.36
CA ALA A 44 -11.01 16.25 7.50
C ALA A 44 -11.66 15.81 6.16
N PHE A 45 -11.73 14.51 5.86
CA PHE A 45 -12.36 13.95 4.66
C PHE A 45 -13.03 12.62 5.02
N MET A 46 -14.33 12.49 4.75
CA MET A 46 -15.14 11.29 5.02
C MET A 46 -14.96 10.72 6.44
N PRO A 47 -15.29 11.49 7.51
CA PRO A 47 -15.25 10.96 8.87
C PRO A 47 -16.21 9.78 9.04
N ASN A 48 -15.87 8.82 9.90
CA ASN A 48 -16.65 7.60 10.18
C ASN A 48 -16.85 6.65 8.99
N SER A 49 -16.23 6.88 7.83
CA SER A 49 -16.30 5.95 6.71
C SER A 49 -15.45 4.71 6.95
N ILE A 50 -15.90 3.57 6.42
CA ILE A 50 -15.14 2.34 6.32
C ILE A 50 -14.27 2.42 5.06
N VAL A 51 -12.95 2.25 5.23
CA VAL A 51 -11.97 2.39 4.15
C VAL A 51 -10.89 1.32 4.23
N PHE A 52 -10.17 1.15 3.12
CA PHE A 52 -8.90 0.42 3.10
C PHE A 52 -7.76 1.33 3.54
N PRO A 53 -6.63 0.78 4.02
CA PRO A 53 -5.44 1.57 4.24
C PRO A 53 -4.99 2.28 2.97
N GLY A 54 -4.60 3.54 3.10
CA GLY A 54 -4.17 4.34 1.98
C GLY A 54 -4.30 5.83 2.17
N GLY A 55 -3.48 6.56 1.42
CA GLY A 55 -3.36 8.00 1.56
C GLY A 55 -2.64 8.62 0.39
N ALA A 56 -2.29 9.89 0.55
CA ALA A 56 -1.69 10.66 -0.51
C ALA A 56 -0.24 10.22 -0.75
N VAL A 57 0.21 10.34 -2.00
CA VAL A 57 1.63 10.13 -2.32
C VAL A 57 2.48 11.16 -1.57
N ASP A 58 3.48 10.67 -0.85
CA ASP A 58 4.53 11.49 -0.26
C ASP A 58 5.76 11.52 -1.16
N LYS A 59 6.58 12.57 -1.06
CA LYS A 59 7.83 12.69 -1.84
C LYS A 59 8.78 11.53 -1.53
N GLN A 60 8.78 11.01 -0.30
CA GLN A 60 9.60 9.87 0.10
C GLN A 60 9.28 8.58 -0.68
N ASP A 61 8.08 8.47 -1.24
CA ASP A 61 7.66 7.27 -1.99
C ASP A 61 8.31 7.20 -3.37
N ALA A 62 8.81 8.34 -3.87
CA ALA A 62 9.33 8.49 -5.23
C ALA A 62 10.82 8.87 -5.29
N ILE A 63 11.54 8.85 -4.17
CA ILE A 63 12.99 9.13 -4.15
C ILE A 63 13.80 8.03 -4.85
N LEU A 64 14.90 8.41 -5.50
CA LEU A 64 15.74 7.48 -6.24
C LEU A 64 16.53 6.50 -5.36
N SER A 65 16.70 6.78 -4.05
CA SER A 65 17.37 5.86 -3.12
C SER A 65 16.65 4.51 -3.02
N TRP A 66 15.36 4.43 -3.33
CA TRP A 66 14.66 3.14 -3.51
C TRP A 66 15.30 2.27 -4.59
N THR A 67 15.78 2.86 -5.69
CA THR A 67 16.47 2.10 -6.75
C THR A 67 17.76 1.46 -6.23
N ASP A 68 18.53 2.23 -5.47
CA ASP A 68 19.77 1.75 -4.86
C ASP A 68 19.48 0.69 -3.79
N PHE A 69 18.43 0.89 -3.00
CA PHE A 69 17.95 -0.08 -2.02
C PHE A 69 17.59 -1.41 -2.70
N PHE A 70 16.74 -1.39 -3.72
CA PHE A 70 16.35 -2.60 -4.45
C PHE A 70 17.57 -3.31 -5.08
N ALA A 71 18.49 -2.56 -5.67
CA ALA A 71 19.72 -3.12 -6.24
C ALA A 71 20.60 -3.80 -5.17
N LYS A 72 20.79 -3.18 -3.99
CA LYS A 72 21.52 -3.79 -2.86
C LYS A 72 20.84 -5.06 -2.35
N GLN A 73 19.52 -5.12 -2.41
CA GLN A 73 18.73 -6.30 -2.06
C GLN A 73 18.63 -7.34 -3.20
N GLY A 74 19.34 -7.15 -4.31
CA GLY A 74 19.39 -8.11 -5.43
C GLY A 74 18.13 -8.12 -6.29
N ILE A 75 17.27 -7.11 -6.17
CA ILE A 75 16.13 -6.91 -7.06
C ILE A 75 16.61 -6.11 -8.28
N SER A 76 16.67 -6.76 -9.43
CA SER A 76 17.15 -6.13 -10.66
C SER A 76 16.14 -5.11 -11.22
N LYS A 77 16.64 -4.16 -12.02
CA LYS A 77 15.78 -3.18 -12.70
C LYS A 77 14.79 -3.85 -13.66
N GLU A 78 15.18 -4.94 -14.30
CA GLU A 78 14.35 -5.73 -15.21
C GLU A 78 13.19 -6.38 -14.46
N ARG A 79 13.44 -6.87 -13.23
CA ARG A 79 12.39 -7.44 -12.37
C ARG A 79 11.35 -6.38 -11.97
N LEU A 80 11.80 -5.18 -11.63
CA LEU A 80 10.89 -4.05 -11.36
C LEU A 80 10.19 -3.56 -12.63
N ALA A 81 10.86 -3.60 -13.79
CA ALA A 81 10.24 -3.25 -15.07
C ALA A 81 9.08 -4.20 -15.44
N GLY A 82 9.05 -5.42 -14.90
CA GLY A 82 7.88 -6.30 -15.02
C GLY A 82 6.60 -5.68 -14.44
N LEU A 83 6.71 -4.82 -13.41
CA LEU A 83 5.58 -4.08 -12.83
C LEU A 83 5.09 -2.94 -13.72
N THR A 84 5.92 -2.48 -14.66
CA THR A 84 5.63 -1.31 -15.51
C THR A 84 5.11 -1.72 -16.90
N GLN A 85 5.30 -2.98 -17.28
CA GLN A 85 4.90 -3.53 -18.57
C GLN A 85 3.42 -3.95 -18.57
N VAL A 86 2.55 -2.96 -18.73
CA VAL A 86 1.10 -3.18 -18.89
C VAL A 86 0.70 -2.87 -20.33
N GLY A 87 -0.11 -3.74 -20.93
CA GLY A 87 -0.62 -3.54 -22.28
C GLY A 87 -1.75 -2.49 -22.33
N GLY A 88 -1.73 -1.64 -23.35
CA GLY A 88 -2.79 -0.66 -23.61
C GLY A 88 -2.57 0.71 -22.96
N THR A 89 -3.57 1.59 -23.10
CA THR A 89 -3.55 2.95 -22.52
C THR A 89 -3.70 2.90 -21.01
N ARG A 90 -2.98 3.78 -20.32
CA ARG A 90 -3.00 3.83 -18.86
C ARG A 90 -3.49 5.18 -18.33
N PRO A 91 -4.07 5.21 -17.11
CA PRO A 91 -4.41 6.46 -16.43
C PRO A 91 -3.17 7.33 -16.16
N PHE A 92 -3.36 8.65 -16.14
CA PHE A 92 -2.28 9.63 -15.97
C PHE A 92 -1.53 9.49 -14.64
N ILE A 93 -2.17 8.97 -13.56
CA ILE A 93 -1.49 8.74 -12.28
C ILE A 93 -0.25 7.85 -12.40
N PHE A 94 -0.20 6.96 -13.40
CA PHE A 94 0.91 6.05 -13.65
C PHE A 94 1.93 6.55 -14.67
N GLU A 95 1.76 7.76 -15.21
CA GLU A 95 2.73 8.39 -16.10
C GLU A 95 3.83 9.07 -15.29
N ASN A 96 5.09 8.75 -15.60
CA ASN A 96 6.22 9.40 -14.93
C ASN A 96 6.48 10.77 -15.55
N ASP A 97 6.14 11.82 -14.80
CA ASP A 97 6.26 13.22 -15.20
C ASP A 97 7.67 13.80 -14.94
N ASP A 98 8.47 13.18 -14.07
CA ASP A 98 9.80 13.64 -13.67
C ASP A 98 10.84 12.51 -13.79
N PRO A 99 11.85 12.64 -14.66
CA PRO A 99 12.89 11.62 -14.80
C PRO A 99 13.80 11.49 -13.56
N ASN A 100 13.74 12.45 -12.63
CA ASN A 100 14.51 12.42 -11.39
C ASN A 100 13.75 11.75 -10.23
N THR A 101 12.57 11.19 -10.51
CA THR A 101 11.80 10.41 -9.54
C THR A 101 11.69 8.95 -9.95
N LEU A 102 11.48 8.09 -8.95
CA LEU A 102 11.17 6.68 -9.15
C LEU A 102 9.93 6.51 -10.02
N ASP A 103 9.93 5.48 -10.86
CA ASP A 103 8.81 5.14 -11.72
C ASP A 103 7.48 5.11 -10.94
N ARG A 104 6.42 5.72 -11.52
CA ARG A 104 5.12 5.87 -10.85
C ARG A 104 4.45 4.56 -10.50
N ASN A 105 4.68 3.49 -11.27
CA ASN A 105 4.17 2.16 -10.94
C ASN A 105 4.78 1.62 -9.65
N VAL A 106 6.04 1.94 -9.40
CA VAL A 106 6.77 1.48 -8.23
C VAL A 106 6.45 2.39 -7.05
N SER A 107 6.52 3.71 -7.22
CA SER A 107 6.25 4.66 -6.13
C SER A 107 4.82 4.58 -5.60
N LEU A 108 3.80 4.37 -6.44
CA LEU A 108 2.42 4.19 -5.96
C LEU A 108 2.23 2.92 -5.12
N ARG A 109 2.96 1.84 -5.46
CA ARG A 109 2.95 0.61 -4.64
C ARG A 109 3.63 0.86 -3.29
N ILE A 110 4.74 1.60 -3.29
CA ILE A 110 5.41 2.05 -2.06
C ILE A 110 4.48 2.92 -1.21
N THR A 111 3.78 3.88 -1.81
CA THR A 111 2.77 4.70 -1.11
C THR A 111 1.73 3.82 -0.41
N ALA A 112 1.16 2.84 -1.11
CA ALA A 112 0.14 1.97 -0.53
C ALA A 112 0.67 1.12 0.64
N LEU A 113 1.91 0.65 0.54
CA LEU A 113 2.58 -0.12 1.60
C LEU A 113 2.96 0.75 2.80
N ARG A 114 3.47 1.96 2.57
CA ARG A 114 3.79 2.94 3.61
C ARG A 114 2.54 3.29 4.41
N GLU A 115 1.45 3.65 3.74
CA GLU A 115 0.19 4.02 4.38
C GLU A 115 -0.39 2.85 5.20
N ALA A 116 -0.33 1.62 4.68
CA ALA A 116 -0.73 0.43 5.45
C ALA A 116 0.12 0.21 6.71
N PHE A 117 1.40 0.58 6.67
CA PHE A 117 2.25 0.56 7.85
C PHE A 117 1.94 1.70 8.82
N GLU A 118 1.79 2.93 8.34
CA GLU A 118 1.48 4.11 9.15
C GLU A 118 0.13 3.96 9.87
N GLU A 119 -0.93 3.57 9.16
CA GLU A 119 -2.27 3.51 9.73
C GLU A 119 -2.51 2.24 10.57
N LEU A 120 -1.92 1.10 10.17
CA LEU A 120 -2.29 -0.22 10.70
C LEU A 120 -1.09 -1.06 11.20
N GLY A 121 0.14 -0.55 11.13
CA GLY A 121 1.35 -1.27 11.54
C GLY A 121 1.68 -2.48 10.68
N VAL A 122 1.02 -2.64 9.52
CA VAL A 122 1.18 -3.82 8.66
C VAL A 122 2.32 -3.59 7.66
N LEU A 123 3.50 -4.14 7.96
CA LEU A 123 4.64 -4.16 7.05
C LEU A 123 4.61 -5.42 6.18
N LEU A 124 4.35 -5.29 4.87
CA LEU A 124 4.41 -6.42 3.94
C LEU A 124 5.74 -6.47 3.20
N GLY A 125 6.42 -7.60 3.31
CA GLY A 125 7.75 -7.75 2.76
C GLY A 125 8.38 -9.10 3.05
N HIS A 126 9.62 -9.25 2.62
CA HIS A 126 10.41 -10.44 2.86
C HIS A 126 11.88 -10.09 3.06
N LYS A 127 12.60 -10.92 3.81
CA LYS A 127 14.06 -10.84 3.87
C LYS A 127 14.65 -11.24 2.52
N GLN A 128 15.79 -10.68 2.16
CA GLN A 128 16.50 -11.04 0.93
C GLN A 128 16.76 -12.55 0.81
N SER A 129 17.04 -13.25 1.90
CA SER A 129 17.23 -14.71 1.92
C SER A 129 15.99 -15.50 1.50
N GLU A 130 14.81 -14.87 1.52
CA GLU A 130 13.52 -15.42 1.10
C GLU A 130 13.10 -14.92 -0.29
N ALA A 131 13.92 -14.12 -0.96
CA ALA A 131 13.67 -13.64 -2.32
C ALA A 131 13.70 -14.82 -3.30
N GLY A 132 12.52 -15.35 -3.62
CA GLY A 132 12.32 -16.54 -4.45
C GLY A 132 11.55 -17.67 -3.75
N SER A 133 11.23 -17.55 -2.45
CA SER A 133 10.55 -18.60 -1.69
C SER A 133 9.03 -18.47 -1.60
N SER A 134 8.40 -17.38 -2.07
CA SER A 134 6.93 -17.35 -2.13
C SER A 134 6.44 -18.05 -3.40
N ALA A 135 6.63 -19.37 -3.45
CA ALA A 135 6.01 -20.23 -4.46
C ALA A 135 4.46 -20.24 -4.33
N SER A 136 3.93 -19.73 -3.22
CA SER A 136 2.51 -19.74 -2.91
C SER A 136 1.73 -18.55 -3.51
N GLY A 137 2.42 -17.49 -3.95
CA GLY A 137 1.79 -16.26 -4.44
C GLY A 137 1.17 -15.39 -3.34
N PHE A 138 1.32 -15.76 -2.07
CA PHE A 138 0.88 -14.94 -0.94
C PHE A 138 1.99 -14.00 -0.47
N SER A 139 1.59 -12.79 -0.09
CA SER A 139 2.39 -11.86 0.68
C SER A 139 2.57 -12.33 2.11
N LYS A 140 3.61 -11.82 2.77
CA LYS A 140 3.87 -12.04 4.19
C LYS A 140 3.94 -10.72 4.93
N ALA A 141 3.32 -10.66 6.10
CA ALA A 141 3.57 -9.58 7.04
C ALA A 141 4.83 -9.87 7.85
N VAL A 142 5.61 -8.82 8.09
CA VAL A 142 6.83 -8.88 8.88
C VAL A 142 6.53 -8.35 10.28
N GLY A 143 6.85 -9.14 11.29
CA GLY A 143 6.79 -8.76 12.70
C GLY A 143 8.14 -8.96 13.41
N GLY A 144 8.11 -8.98 14.75
CA GLY A 144 9.30 -9.25 15.57
C GLY A 144 10.26 -8.07 15.75
N PHE A 145 9.78 -6.85 15.48
CA PHE A 145 10.46 -5.59 15.78
C PHE A 145 9.50 -4.65 16.54
N ASP A 146 10.02 -3.50 16.99
CA ASP A 146 9.22 -2.49 17.68
C ASP A 146 8.34 -1.73 16.67
N ILE A 147 7.18 -2.33 16.35
CA ILE A 147 6.22 -1.79 15.36
C ILE A 147 5.72 -0.42 15.81
N GLU A 148 5.33 -0.26 17.07
CA GLU A 148 4.75 0.99 17.58
C GLU A 148 5.73 2.16 17.44
N LYS A 149 7.01 1.95 17.79
CA LYS A 149 8.04 2.97 17.64
C LYS A 149 8.24 3.35 16.17
N TRP A 150 8.44 2.36 15.30
CA TRP A 150 8.70 2.63 13.89
C TRP A 150 7.48 3.23 13.18
N GLN A 151 6.28 2.75 13.49
CA GLN A 151 5.02 3.28 12.99
C GLN A 151 4.91 4.75 13.32
N LYS A 152 5.11 5.12 14.59
CA LYS A 152 5.11 6.53 15.02
C LYS A 152 6.17 7.35 14.28
N GLN A 153 7.40 6.86 14.18
CA GLN A 153 8.50 7.61 13.55
C GLN A 153 8.27 7.83 12.04
N VAL A 154 7.70 6.85 11.34
CA VAL A 154 7.37 6.97 9.92
C VAL A 154 6.15 7.88 9.72
N HIS A 155 5.08 7.67 10.48
CA HIS A 155 3.87 8.48 10.46
C HIS A 155 4.16 9.97 10.73
N ASP A 156 5.01 10.28 11.72
CA ASP A 156 5.35 11.66 12.08
C ASP A 156 6.40 12.28 11.13
N GLY A 157 6.90 11.51 10.15
CA GLY A 157 7.92 11.95 9.20
C GLY A 157 9.32 12.11 9.80
N GLU A 158 9.56 11.57 11.00
CA GLU A 158 10.90 11.54 11.64
C GLU A 158 11.84 10.56 10.92
N LYS A 159 11.27 9.51 10.33
CA LYS A 159 11.96 8.48 9.56
C LYS A 159 11.24 8.23 8.24
N GLN A 160 12.01 7.98 7.19
CA GLN A 160 11.45 7.55 5.92
C GLN A 160 11.13 6.05 5.96
N PHE A 161 10.13 5.64 5.19
CA PHE A 161 9.75 4.23 5.06
C PHE A 161 10.90 3.38 4.48
N VAL A 162 11.76 3.95 3.63
CA VAL A 162 12.97 3.28 3.13
C VAL A 162 13.98 3.00 4.25
N GLU A 163 14.11 3.90 5.23
CA GLU A 163 15.02 3.71 6.37
C GLU A 163 14.56 2.53 7.26
N LEU A 164 13.26 2.37 7.45
CA LEU A 164 12.68 1.19 8.11
C LEU A 164 13.05 -0.10 7.36
N CYS A 165 12.89 -0.10 6.03
CA CYS A 165 13.20 -1.25 5.20
C CYS A 165 14.70 -1.59 5.21
N GLU A 166 15.56 -0.56 5.24
CA GLU A 166 17.01 -0.69 5.38
C GLU A 166 17.42 -1.27 6.72
N GLU A 167 16.90 -0.74 7.83
CA GLU A 167 17.20 -1.20 9.19
C GLU A 167 16.83 -2.68 9.35
N LEU A 168 15.62 -3.04 8.91
CA LEU A 168 15.11 -4.42 9.06
C LEU A 168 15.63 -5.37 7.98
N LYS A 169 16.30 -4.85 6.94
CA LYS A 169 16.73 -5.60 5.74
C LYS A 169 15.55 -6.34 5.09
N ILE A 170 14.43 -5.63 4.97
CA ILE A 170 13.17 -6.14 4.41
C ILE A 170 12.93 -5.49 3.07
N VAL A 171 12.74 -6.31 2.04
CA VAL A 171 12.28 -5.87 0.73
C VAL A 171 10.75 -5.74 0.79
N PRO A 172 10.17 -4.55 0.55
CA PRO A 172 8.73 -4.38 0.46
C PRO A 172 8.13 -5.25 -0.65
N ASP A 173 6.97 -5.83 -0.41
CA ASP A 173 6.40 -6.85 -1.30
C ASP A 173 5.67 -6.27 -2.53
N LEU A 174 6.38 -5.53 -3.37
CA LEU A 174 5.82 -4.86 -4.55
C LEU A 174 5.33 -5.83 -5.63
N LEU A 175 5.94 -7.03 -5.71
CA LEU A 175 5.73 -7.97 -6.81
C LEU A 175 4.47 -8.82 -6.65
N ASN A 176 3.98 -8.99 -5.43
CA ASN A 176 2.72 -9.69 -5.16
C ASN A 176 1.51 -8.74 -5.12
N MET A 177 1.73 -7.43 -5.33
CA MET A 177 0.65 -6.45 -5.41
C MET A 177 -0.01 -6.46 -6.78
N TYR A 178 -1.26 -6.94 -6.82
CA TYR A 178 -2.09 -6.86 -8.00
C TYR A 178 -2.63 -5.43 -8.17
N GLU A 179 -2.38 -4.80 -9.32
CA GLU A 179 -2.96 -3.51 -9.68
C GLU A 179 -4.42 -3.72 -10.08
N TRP A 180 -5.34 -3.24 -9.24
CA TRP A 180 -6.77 -3.57 -9.39
C TRP A 180 -7.53 -2.51 -10.18
N SER A 181 -7.42 -1.23 -9.80
CA SER A 181 -8.13 -0.14 -10.47
C SER A 181 -7.53 1.23 -10.15
N ALA A 182 -7.91 2.25 -10.91
CA ALA A 182 -7.62 3.63 -10.59
C ALA A 182 -8.88 4.50 -10.72
N TRP A 183 -9.15 5.33 -9.72
CA TRP A 183 -10.38 6.14 -9.66
C TRP A 183 -10.07 7.60 -9.37
N LEU A 184 -10.70 8.49 -10.13
CA LEU A 184 -10.66 9.93 -9.89
C LEU A 184 -11.96 10.38 -9.22
N THR A 185 -11.85 11.08 -8.09
CA THR A 185 -13.00 11.63 -7.38
C THR A 185 -13.85 12.52 -8.32
N PRO A 186 -15.18 12.32 -8.41
CA PRO A 186 -16.06 13.09 -9.28
C PRO A 186 -15.93 14.61 -9.06
N ALA A 187 -16.09 15.39 -10.14
CA ALA A 187 -15.86 16.85 -10.13
C ALA A 187 -16.82 17.63 -9.22
N MET A 188 -17.96 17.04 -8.83
CA MET A 188 -18.90 17.65 -7.88
C MET A 188 -18.30 17.84 -6.47
N PHE A 189 -17.28 17.05 -6.10
CA PHE A 189 -16.56 17.18 -4.84
C PHE A 189 -15.47 18.25 -4.96
N ARG A 190 -15.82 19.52 -4.75
CA ARG A 190 -14.95 20.66 -5.11
C ARG A 190 -13.76 20.92 -4.17
N LYS A 191 -13.78 20.43 -2.93
CA LYS A 191 -12.77 20.79 -1.90
C LYS A 191 -11.60 19.82 -1.82
N ARG A 192 -11.85 18.52 -1.94
CA ARG A 192 -10.85 17.45 -1.83
C ARG A 192 -11.16 16.41 -2.87
N ARG A 193 -10.22 16.21 -3.78
CA ARG A 193 -10.29 15.22 -4.86
C ARG A 193 -9.00 14.45 -4.89
N PHE A 194 -9.14 13.16 -5.11
CA PHE A 194 -8.03 12.25 -5.23
C PHE A 194 -8.15 11.46 -6.53
N GLU A 195 -7.01 11.25 -7.19
CA GLU A 195 -6.83 10.14 -8.11
C GLU A 195 -6.12 9.05 -7.30
N THR A 196 -6.75 7.87 -7.19
CA THR A 196 -6.30 6.81 -6.29
C THR A 196 -6.05 5.55 -7.09
N ALA A 197 -4.82 5.03 -6.99
CA ALA A 197 -4.48 3.69 -7.48
C ALA A 197 -4.78 2.65 -6.38
N PHE A 198 -5.57 1.64 -6.70
CA PHE A 198 -5.92 0.57 -5.78
C PHE A 198 -5.12 -0.69 -6.10
N TYR A 199 -4.48 -1.23 -5.08
CA TYR A 199 -3.74 -2.48 -5.14
C TYR A 199 -4.40 -3.54 -4.27
N LEU A 200 -4.19 -4.80 -4.59
CA LEU A 200 -4.68 -5.94 -3.83
C LEU A 200 -3.51 -6.87 -3.50
N VAL A 201 -3.47 -7.33 -2.26
CA VAL A 201 -2.54 -8.35 -1.78
C VAL A 201 -3.30 -9.44 -1.04
N ALA A 202 -2.82 -10.67 -1.16
CA ALA A 202 -3.38 -11.82 -0.45
C ALA A 202 -2.34 -12.38 0.52
N LEU A 203 -2.76 -12.65 1.75
CA LEU A 203 -1.97 -13.28 2.80
C LEU A 203 -2.59 -14.63 3.16
N ASP A 204 -1.74 -15.57 3.59
CA ASP A 204 -2.22 -16.89 4.01
C ASP A 204 -2.77 -16.88 5.46
N GLU A 205 -2.44 -15.84 6.22
CA GLU A 205 -2.90 -15.62 7.60
C GLU A 205 -3.14 -14.13 7.87
N GLN A 206 -4.00 -13.83 8.85
CA GLN A 206 -4.25 -12.46 9.27
C GLN A 206 -3.05 -11.94 10.06
N PRO A 207 -2.40 -10.84 9.64
CA PRO A 207 -1.32 -10.24 10.38
C PRO A 207 -1.81 -9.57 11.66
N GLU A 208 -0.88 -9.33 12.57
CA GLU A 208 -1.10 -8.42 13.68
C GLU A 208 -1.35 -6.99 13.15
N VAL A 209 -2.37 -6.33 13.70
CA VAL A 209 -2.76 -4.97 13.32
C VAL A 209 -2.59 -4.03 14.51
N ARG A 210 -1.91 -2.90 14.27
CA ARG A 210 -1.68 -1.82 15.23
C ARG A 210 -2.29 -0.53 14.69
N SER A 211 -3.50 -0.22 15.13
CA SER A 211 -4.22 0.98 14.71
C SER A 211 -3.54 2.25 15.22
N GLU A 212 -3.25 3.18 14.32
CA GLU A 212 -2.81 4.53 14.67
C GLU A 212 -4.02 5.33 15.22
N PRO A 213 -3.94 5.86 16.45
CA PRO A 213 -5.12 6.37 17.18
C PRO A 213 -5.71 7.70 16.67
N HIS A 214 -5.00 8.47 15.85
CA HIS A 214 -5.50 9.73 15.29
C HIS A 214 -6.28 9.50 14.00
N GLU A 215 -5.92 8.50 13.20
CA GLU A 215 -6.53 8.18 11.91
C GLU A 215 -7.56 7.04 12.00
N VAL A 216 -7.30 6.05 12.85
CA VAL A 216 -8.06 4.79 12.94
C VAL A 216 -8.85 4.71 14.24
N ALA A 217 -10.18 4.72 14.15
CA ALA A 217 -11.05 4.54 15.32
C ALA A 217 -11.18 3.07 15.72
N GLU A 218 -11.37 2.20 14.73
CA GLU A 218 -11.47 0.74 14.88
C GLU A 218 -11.09 0.07 13.56
N HIS A 219 -10.48 -1.12 13.63
CA HIS A 219 -10.17 -1.97 12.47
C HIS A 219 -10.96 -3.28 12.56
N PHE A 220 -11.23 -3.90 11.41
CA PHE A 220 -11.96 -5.16 11.36
C PHE A 220 -11.56 -5.99 10.15
N TRP A 221 -11.63 -7.31 10.35
CA TRP A 221 -11.51 -8.32 9.31
C TRP A 221 -12.88 -8.93 9.06
N ASP A 222 -13.46 -8.69 7.90
CA ASP A 222 -14.74 -9.30 7.52
C ASP A 222 -14.72 -9.83 6.09
N THR A 223 -15.64 -10.73 5.79
CA THR A 223 -15.93 -11.18 4.44
C THR A 223 -16.48 -10.03 3.60
N PRO A 224 -16.32 -10.05 2.26
CA PRO A 224 -16.92 -9.04 1.39
C PRO A 224 -18.43 -8.83 1.57
N SER A 225 -19.17 -9.84 2.05
CA SER A 225 -20.60 -9.71 2.37
C SER A 225 -20.91 -9.11 3.73
N GLY A 226 -19.93 -9.07 4.64
CA GLY A 226 -20.08 -8.49 5.98
C GLY A 226 -19.65 -7.03 6.07
N LEU A 227 -18.90 -6.55 5.07
CA LEU A 227 -18.56 -5.13 4.88
C LEU A 227 -19.74 -4.34 4.31
#